data_AF-A0A7S0BA57-F1
#
_entry.id   AF-A0A7S0BA57-F1
#
_cell.length_a   1.000
_cell.length_b   1.000
_cell.length_c   1.000
_cell.angle_alpha   90.00
_cell.angle_beta   90.00
_cell.angle_gamma   90.00
#
_symmetry.space_group_name_H-M   'P 1'
#
loop_
_entity.id
_entity.type
_entity.pdbx_description
1 polymer ?
#
loop_
_entity_poly.entity_id
_entity_poly.type
_entity_poly.pdbx_seq_one_letter_code
_entity_poly.pdbx_strand_id
1 'polypeptide(L)'
;GLLDIFGGGAPAGAPAAATAPAQEASTPIVAFENAGLKVVFHCRREADGSATIMARFCNSLDAPMMNFNLEAAVPKYVKLTIQPATGQILPPHTDAVTQTMTVFNSTHGEKALLMKLRIGYMLNGSQVQEMAQVQNFPPGY
;
A
#
# COMPACT_ATOMS: atom_id res chain seq x y z
N GLY A 1 18.87 26.76 64.89
CA GLY A 1 17.82 26.65 63.85
C GLY A 1 17.72 25.20 63.43
N LEU A 2 16.60 24.71 62.89
CA LEU A 2 15.84 25.31 61.76
C LEU A 2 16.77 25.52 60.54
N LEU A 3 16.59 24.76 59.45
CA LEU A 3 15.52 24.85 58.43
C LEU A 3 15.64 26.13 57.59
N ASP A 4 15.48 26.13 56.26
CA ASP A 4 15.08 25.06 55.31
C ASP A 4 16.30 24.63 54.42
N ILE A 5 16.30 24.30 53.10
CA ILE A 5 15.28 24.28 52.01
C ILE A 5 15.65 23.28 50.88
N PHE A 6 14.79 23.18 49.87
CA PHE A 6 14.77 22.18 48.78
C PHE A 6 15.75 22.42 47.62
N GLY A 7 16.12 21.33 46.92
CA GLY A 7 16.68 21.35 45.56
C GLY A 7 17.23 19.98 45.13
N GLY A 8 16.72 19.25 44.14
CA GLY A 8 15.59 19.55 43.23
C GLY A 8 15.82 19.16 41.76
N GLY A 9 16.79 18.28 41.46
CA GLY A 9 17.16 17.92 40.08
C GLY A 9 16.31 16.80 39.47
N ALA A 10 15.29 17.17 38.69
CA ALA A 10 14.51 16.26 37.84
C ALA A 10 15.27 15.91 36.52
N PRO A 11 14.90 14.84 35.80
CA PRO A 11 15.80 14.20 34.81
C PRO A 11 15.91 14.95 33.47
N ALA A 12 16.97 14.62 32.73
CA ALA A 12 17.18 15.08 31.36
C ALA A 12 16.06 14.60 30.42
N GLY A 13 15.51 15.52 29.62
CA GLY A 13 14.46 15.21 28.66
C GLY A 13 14.98 14.39 27.49
N ALA A 14 14.33 13.25 27.22
CA ALA A 14 14.47 12.56 25.93
C ALA A 14 13.84 13.41 24.80
N PRO A 15 14.39 13.39 23.57
CA PRO A 15 13.86 14.19 22.47
C PRO A 15 12.45 13.73 22.10
N ALA A 16 11.57 14.69 21.80
CA ALA A 16 10.22 14.41 21.35
C ALA A 16 10.23 13.64 20.03
N ALA A 17 9.53 12.52 19.97
CA ALA A 17 9.26 11.82 18.71
C ALA A 17 8.41 12.74 17.81
N ALA A 18 8.96 13.15 16.66
CA ALA A 18 8.28 14.04 15.74
C ALA A 18 7.06 13.32 15.13
N THR A 19 5.86 13.68 15.60
CA THR A 19 4.60 13.26 14.98
C THR A 19 4.49 13.89 13.59
N ALA A 20 4.91 13.16 12.56
CA ALA A 20 4.57 13.48 11.19
C ALA A 20 3.03 13.60 11.07
N PRO A 21 2.51 14.57 10.29
CA PRO A 21 1.07 14.77 10.19
C PRO A 21 0.39 13.51 9.64
N ALA A 22 -0.69 13.09 10.30
CA ALA A 22 -1.53 11.98 9.85
C ALA A 22 -2.32 12.40 8.60
N GLN A 23 -1.64 12.41 7.44
CA GLN A 23 -2.25 12.70 6.15
C GLN A 23 -3.35 11.68 5.86
N GLU A 24 -4.52 12.20 5.48
CA GLU A 24 -5.82 11.51 5.46
C GLU A 24 -5.73 10.09 4.87
N ALA A 25 -5.73 9.09 5.76
CA ALA A 25 -5.62 7.69 5.39
C ALA A 25 -6.94 7.23 4.77
N SER A 26 -7.01 7.17 3.44
CA SER A 26 -8.21 6.68 2.76
C SER A 26 -8.46 5.21 3.09
N THR A 27 -9.74 4.83 3.13
CA THR A 27 -10.17 3.47 3.46
C THR A 27 -9.48 2.45 2.54
N PRO A 28 -8.77 1.43 3.08
CA PRO A 28 -8.10 0.42 2.26
C PRO A 28 -9.09 -0.35 1.39
N ILE A 29 -8.68 -0.63 0.15
CA ILE A 29 -9.53 -1.30 -0.85
C ILE A 29 -9.01 -2.69 -1.12
N VAL A 30 -9.87 -3.71 -1.03
CA VAL A 30 -9.56 -5.03 -1.58
C VAL A 30 -9.64 -4.94 -3.11
N ALA A 31 -8.48 -5.03 -3.76
CA ALA A 31 -8.31 -4.96 -5.20
C ALA A 31 -8.43 -6.34 -5.87
N PHE A 32 -8.09 -7.40 -5.13
CA PHE A 32 -8.23 -8.80 -5.51
C PHE A 32 -8.19 -9.67 -4.25
N GLU A 33 -8.99 -10.75 -4.22
CA GLU A 33 -8.91 -11.80 -3.19
C GLU A 33 -9.39 -13.13 -3.78
N ASN A 34 -8.46 -14.08 -3.99
CA ASN A 34 -8.75 -15.45 -4.43
C ASN A 34 -7.61 -16.40 -4.02
N ALA A 35 -7.90 -17.70 -3.88
CA ALA A 35 -6.92 -18.78 -3.72
C ALA A 35 -5.82 -18.53 -2.64
N GLY A 36 -6.16 -17.81 -1.56
CA GLY A 36 -5.23 -17.45 -0.48
C GLY A 36 -4.30 -16.26 -0.75
N LEU A 37 -4.41 -15.61 -1.91
CA LEU A 37 -3.82 -14.31 -2.20
C LEU A 37 -4.87 -13.20 -2.02
N LYS A 38 -4.56 -12.20 -1.21
CA LYS A 38 -5.28 -10.91 -1.18
C LYS A 38 -4.34 -9.76 -1.54
N VAL A 39 -4.85 -8.83 -2.35
CA VAL A 39 -4.19 -7.57 -2.71
C VAL A 39 -5.00 -6.42 -2.12
N VAL A 40 -4.40 -5.66 -1.22
CA VAL A 40 -5.01 -4.45 -0.60
C VAL A 40 -4.33 -3.20 -1.14
N PHE A 41 -5.11 -2.24 -1.61
CA PHE A 41 -4.64 -0.94 -2.06
C PHE A 41 -4.89 0.11 -0.97
N HIS A 42 -3.82 0.73 -0.49
CA HIS A 42 -3.84 1.90 0.38
C HIS A 42 -3.57 3.13 -0.49
N CYS A 43 -4.60 3.96 -0.70
CA CYS A 43 -4.52 5.13 -1.58
C CYS A 43 -4.25 6.41 -0.78
N ARG A 44 -3.49 7.33 -1.36
CA ARG A 44 -3.19 8.66 -0.80
C ARG A 44 -3.18 9.70 -1.92
N ARG A 45 -3.88 10.82 -1.73
CA ARG A 45 -3.81 11.95 -2.66
C ARG A 45 -2.56 12.80 -2.39
N GLU A 46 -1.91 13.24 -3.45
CA GLU A 46 -0.74 14.13 -3.40
C GLU A 46 -1.12 15.55 -3.84
N ALA A 47 -0.31 16.53 -3.43
CA ALA A 47 -0.59 17.95 -3.65
C ALA A 47 -0.46 18.41 -5.12
N ASP A 48 0.14 17.58 -6.00
CA ASP A 48 0.23 17.82 -7.44
C ASP A 48 -1.00 17.31 -8.22
N GLY A 49 -1.99 16.75 -7.52
CA GLY A 49 -3.20 16.16 -8.11
C GLY A 49 -3.03 14.70 -8.54
N SER A 50 -1.86 14.10 -8.35
CA SER A 50 -1.67 12.65 -8.46
C SER A 50 -2.18 11.92 -7.20
N ALA A 51 -2.17 10.59 -7.24
CA ALA A 51 -2.35 9.75 -6.07
C ALA A 51 -1.32 8.62 -6.02
N THR A 52 -0.76 8.40 -4.84
CA THR A 52 0.05 7.24 -4.50
C THR A 52 -0.86 6.08 -4.12
N ILE A 53 -0.62 4.90 -4.66
CA ILE A 53 -1.29 3.65 -4.29
C ILE A 53 -0.20 2.69 -3.81
N MET A 54 -0.19 2.38 -2.51
CA MET A 54 0.61 1.28 -1.98
C MET A 54 -0.23 0.00 -2.07
N ALA A 55 0.14 -0.88 -2.99
CA ALA A 55 -0.35 -2.26 -3.00
C ALA A 55 0.36 -3.06 -1.89
N ARG A 56 -0.40 -3.88 -1.17
CA ARG A 56 0.07 -4.79 -0.13
C ARG A 56 -0.44 -6.19 -0.43
N PHE A 57 0.46 -7.18 -0.39
CA PHE A 57 0.16 -8.55 -0.83
C PHE A 57 0.14 -9.49 0.38
N CYS A 58 -1.05 -9.97 0.74
CA CYS A 58 -1.26 -10.91 1.83
C CYS A 58 -1.30 -12.35 1.27
N ASN A 59 -0.42 -13.23 1.74
CA ASN A 59 -0.49 -14.67 1.50
C ASN A 59 -1.03 -15.35 2.76
N SER A 60 -2.16 -16.07 2.66
CA SER A 60 -2.78 -16.82 3.76
C SER A 60 -2.65 -18.34 3.62
N LEU A 61 -1.75 -18.82 2.76
CA LEU A 61 -1.41 -20.23 2.58
C LEU A 61 -0.17 -20.59 3.40
N ASP A 62 -0.02 -21.88 3.72
CA ASP A 62 1.20 -22.44 4.33
C ASP A 62 2.40 -22.53 3.38
N ALA A 63 2.21 -22.19 2.09
CA ALA A 63 3.23 -22.28 1.04
C ALA A 63 3.57 -20.88 0.45
N PRO A 64 4.85 -20.62 0.14
CA PRO A 64 5.27 -19.34 -0.43
C PRO A 64 4.81 -19.20 -1.89
N MET A 65 4.38 -17.99 -2.26
CA MET A 65 4.14 -17.62 -3.66
C MET A 65 5.44 -17.03 -4.22
N MET A 66 6.14 -17.82 -5.03
CA MET A 66 7.46 -17.49 -5.59
C MET A 66 7.33 -16.76 -6.93
N ASN A 67 8.36 -16.04 -7.38
CA ASN A 67 8.38 -15.30 -8.65
C ASN A 67 7.17 -14.36 -8.83
N PHE A 68 6.69 -13.76 -7.73
CA PHE A 68 5.51 -12.91 -7.72
C PHE A 68 5.72 -11.67 -8.59
N ASN A 69 4.74 -11.35 -9.44
CA ASN A 69 4.74 -10.16 -10.28
C ASN A 69 3.33 -9.58 -10.37
N LEU A 70 3.21 -8.25 -10.22
CA LEU A 70 2.01 -7.48 -10.49
C LEU A 70 2.25 -6.57 -11.68
N GLU A 71 1.39 -6.69 -12.69
CA GLU A 71 1.23 -5.71 -13.75
C GLU A 71 -0.13 -5.02 -13.61
N ALA A 72 -0.20 -3.75 -13.97
CA ALA A 72 -1.43 -2.98 -13.99
C ALA A 72 -1.56 -2.17 -15.29
N ALA A 73 -2.78 -2.09 -15.82
CA ALA A 73 -3.14 -1.29 -16.98
C ALA A 73 -4.32 -0.37 -16.64
N VAL A 74 -4.30 0.86 -17.16
CA VAL A 74 -5.30 1.91 -16.89
C VAL A 74 -5.84 2.51 -18.19
N PRO A 75 -7.02 3.15 -18.19
CA PRO A 75 -7.55 3.89 -19.34
C PRO A 75 -6.63 5.04 -19.78
N LYS A 76 -6.73 5.45 -21.05
CA LYS A 76 -5.89 6.52 -21.66
C LYS A 76 -5.95 7.90 -20.96
N TYR A 77 -6.96 8.15 -20.11
CA TYR A 77 -7.07 9.39 -19.32
C TYR A 77 -6.36 9.31 -17.96
N VAL A 78 -5.72 8.18 -17.65
CA VAL A 78 -4.90 7.99 -16.46
C VAL A 78 -3.46 7.70 -16.90
N LYS A 79 -2.50 8.40 -16.33
CA LYS A 79 -1.08 8.00 -16.38
C LYS A 79 -0.78 7.11 -15.17
N LEU A 80 -0.03 6.04 -15.37
CA LEU A 80 0.38 5.11 -14.32
C LEU A 80 1.89 4.92 -14.35
N THR A 81 2.53 5.09 -13.20
CA THR A 81 3.92 4.68 -12.94
C THR A 81 3.89 3.56 -11.91
N ILE A 82 4.61 2.47 -12.16
CA ILE A 82 4.75 1.32 -11.25
C ILE A 82 6.21 1.25 -10.81
N GLN A 83 6.47 1.24 -9.50
CA GLN A 83 7.79 0.92 -8.96
C GLN A 83 7.96 -0.59 -8.77
N PRO A 84 9.19 -1.13 -8.68
CA PRO A 84 9.40 -2.53 -8.30
C PRO A 84 8.73 -2.87 -6.96
N ALA A 85 8.30 -4.13 -6.79
CA ALA A 85 7.86 -4.63 -5.49
C ALA A 85 9.05 -4.75 -4.53
N THR A 86 8.79 -4.71 -3.22
CA THR A 86 9.83 -4.88 -2.19
C THR A 86 10.42 -6.29 -2.13
N GLY A 87 9.80 -7.26 -2.82
CA GLY A 87 10.30 -8.62 -2.99
C GLY A 87 9.45 -9.43 -3.99
N GLN A 88 10.05 -10.44 -4.61
CA GLN A 88 9.39 -11.32 -5.60
C GLN A 88 8.91 -12.65 -5.00
N ILE A 89 8.77 -12.73 -3.66
CA ILE A 89 8.31 -13.91 -2.93
C ILE A 89 7.35 -13.42 -1.85
N LEU A 90 6.15 -14.00 -1.76
CA LEU A 90 5.21 -13.76 -0.65
C LEU A 90 5.32 -14.90 0.38
N PRO A 91 5.92 -14.69 1.56
CA PRO A 91 6.04 -15.74 2.58
C PRO A 91 4.67 -16.17 3.13
N PRO A 92 4.52 -17.45 3.56
CA PRO A 92 3.32 -17.95 4.23
C PRO A 92 2.85 -17.04 5.37
N HIS A 93 1.55 -16.81 5.46
CA HIS A 93 0.89 -16.05 6.54
C HIS A 93 1.46 -14.64 6.80
N THR A 94 1.89 -13.93 5.75
CA THR A 94 2.43 -12.55 5.86
C THR A 94 1.83 -11.57 4.84
N ASP A 95 1.96 -10.28 5.16
CA ASP A 95 1.62 -9.13 4.31
C ASP A 95 2.81 -8.16 4.14
N ALA A 96 4.03 -8.71 4.20
CA ALA A 96 5.28 -7.94 4.26
C ALA A 96 5.74 -7.35 2.93
N VAL A 97 5.27 -7.88 1.80
CA VAL A 97 5.61 -7.36 0.46
C VAL A 97 4.61 -6.31 0.04
N THR A 98 5.14 -5.20 -0.47
CA THR A 98 4.37 -4.07 -1.00
C THR A 98 4.92 -3.64 -2.35
N GLN A 99 4.12 -2.87 -3.09
CA GLN A 99 4.54 -2.24 -4.34
C GLN A 99 3.87 -0.88 -4.49
N THR A 100 4.65 0.15 -4.77
CA THR A 100 4.14 1.51 -4.91
C THR A 100 3.82 1.81 -6.38
N MET A 101 2.62 2.32 -6.61
CA MET A 101 2.18 2.86 -7.88
C MET A 101 1.83 4.35 -7.70
N THR A 102 1.97 5.14 -8.76
CA THR A 102 1.49 6.52 -8.81
C THR A 102 0.57 6.67 -10.01
N VAL A 103 -0.64 7.19 -9.77
CA VAL A 103 -1.64 7.47 -10.81
C VAL A 103 -1.89 8.96 -10.93
N PHE A 104 -2.12 9.44 -12.15
CA PHE A 104 -2.57 10.80 -12.42
C PHE A 104 -3.78 10.76 -13.35
N ASN A 105 -4.95 11.10 -12.83
CA ASN A 105 -6.23 11.11 -13.54
C ASN A 105 -6.46 12.48 -14.18
N SER A 106 -6.31 12.58 -15.51
CA SER A 106 -6.43 13.84 -16.26
C SER A 106 -7.87 14.35 -16.43
N THR A 107 -8.84 13.74 -15.75
CA THR A 107 -10.25 14.18 -15.74
C THR A 107 -10.63 14.88 -14.43
N HIS A 108 -9.66 15.09 -13.52
CA HIS A 108 -9.87 15.72 -12.21
C HIS A 108 -10.98 15.05 -11.36
N GLY A 109 -11.22 13.75 -11.57
CA GLY A 109 -12.24 12.97 -10.89
C GLY A 109 -13.61 12.89 -11.59
N GLU A 110 -13.81 13.56 -12.73
CA GLU A 110 -15.04 13.44 -13.54
C GLU A 110 -15.28 11.98 -14.00
N LYS A 111 -14.19 11.26 -14.32
CA LYS A 111 -14.20 9.83 -14.60
C LYS A 111 -13.42 9.11 -13.52
N ALA A 112 -14.07 8.13 -12.88
CA ALA A 112 -13.45 7.32 -11.84
C ALA A 112 -12.19 6.62 -12.36
N LEU A 113 -11.17 6.49 -11.51
CA LEU A 113 -10.05 5.60 -11.76
C LEU A 113 -10.55 4.15 -11.96
N LEU A 114 -10.06 3.52 -13.03
CA LEU A 114 -10.25 2.10 -13.31
C LEU A 114 -8.88 1.47 -13.54
N MET A 115 -8.64 0.28 -13.00
CA MET A 115 -7.36 -0.42 -13.15
C MET A 115 -7.59 -1.91 -13.41
N LYS A 116 -7.02 -2.46 -14.47
CA LYS A 116 -6.96 -3.91 -14.71
C LYS A 116 -5.63 -4.44 -14.20
N LEU A 117 -5.67 -5.45 -13.34
CA LEU A 117 -4.47 -6.15 -12.85
C LEU A 117 -4.23 -7.42 -13.66
N ARG A 118 -2.96 -7.78 -13.84
CA ARG A 118 -2.50 -9.13 -14.17
C ARG A 118 -1.48 -9.52 -13.10
N ILE A 119 -1.80 -10.57 -12.35
CA ILE A 119 -0.98 -11.10 -11.26
C ILE A 119 -0.38 -12.43 -11.73
N GLY A 120 0.89 -12.69 -11.47
CA GLY A 120 1.54 -13.97 -11.76
C GLY A 120 2.42 -14.41 -10.60
N TYR A 121 2.43 -15.72 -10.31
CA TYR A 121 3.31 -16.33 -9.32
C TYR A 121 3.47 -17.83 -9.56
N MET A 122 4.41 -18.46 -8.85
CA MET A 122 4.61 -19.90 -8.77
C MET A 122 4.18 -20.37 -7.38
N LEU A 123 3.31 -21.38 -7.30
CA LEU A 123 2.85 -21.99 -6.07
C LEU A 123 3.04 -23.51 -6.16
N ASN A 124 3.80 -24.10 -5.23
CA ASN A 124 4.11 -25.54 -5.20
C ASN A 124 4.64 -26.10 -6.54
N GLY A 125 5.41 -25.29 -7.28
CA GLY A 125 5.96 -25.65 -8.60
C GLY A 125 5.04 -25.40 -9.79
N SER A 126 3.76 -25.09 -9.58
CA SER A 126 2.81 -24.72 -10.64
C SER A 126 2.77 -23.21 -10.86
N GLN A 127 2.69 -22.78 -12.13
CA GLN A 127 2.48 -21.39 -12.48
C GLN A 127 0.99 -21.02 -12.34
N VAL A 128 0.72 -19.91 -11.65
CA VAL A 128 -0.62 -19.31 -11.51
C VAL A 128 -0.61 -17.94 -12.18
N GLN A 129 -1.69 -17.61 -12.89
CA GLN A 129 -1.93 -16.28 -13.44
C GLN A 129 -3.38 -15.88 -13.20
N GLU A 130 -3.56 -14.67 -12.67
CA GLU A 130 -4.86 -14.13 -12.25
C GLU A 130 -5.08 -12.74 -12.88
N MET A 131 -6.36 -12.36 -13.03
CA MET A 131 -6.74 -11.05 -13.54
C MET A 131 -7.87 -10.43 -12.72
N ALA A 132 -7.73 -9.13 -12.40
CA ALA A 132 -8.72 -8.37 -11.64
C ALA A 132 -9.12 -7.09 -12.39
N GLN A 133 -10.31 -6.56 -12.09
CA GLN A 133 -10.73 -5.21 -12.45
C GLN A 133 -11.06 -4.43 -11.18
N VAL A 134 -10.20 -3.48 -10.82
CA VAL A 134 -10.39 -2.58 -9.68
C VAL A 134 -11.17 -1.36 -10.17
N GLN A 135 -12.40 -1.22 -9.66
CA GLN A 135 -13.37 -0.19 -10.03
C GLN A 135 -14.00 0.49 -8.79
N ASN A 136 -13.62 0.02 -7.61
CA ASN A 136 -14.05 0.44 -6.28
C ASN A 136 -13.07 1.45 -5.65
N PHE A 137 -12.39 2.25 -6.47
CA PHE A 137 -11.58 3.37 -5.99
C PHE A 137 -12.47 4.47 -5.36
N PRO A 138 -11.97 5.26 -4.39
CA PRO A 138 -12.77 6.30 -3.76
C PRO A 138 -13.00 7.46 -4.73
N PRO A 139 -14.00 8.33 -4.49
CA PRO A 139 -14.23 9.50 -5.33
C PRO A 139 -12.98 10.39 -5.52
N GLY A 140 -12.81 10.89 -6.75
CA GLY A 140 -11.76 11.84 -7.13
C GLY A 140 -10.37 11.27 -7.37
N TYR A 141 -10.15 9.95 -7.23
CA TYR A 141 -8.88 9.29 -7.59
C TYR A 141 -8.75 9.05 -9.11
#